data_AF-A0A2V5VB44-F1
#
_entry.id   AF-A0A2V5VB44-F1
#
_cell.length_a   1.000
_cell.length_b   1.000
_cell.length_c   1.000
_cell.angle_alpha   90.00
_cell.angle_beta   90.00
_cell.angle_gamma   90.00
#
_symmetry.space_group_name_H-M   'P 1'
#
loop_
_entity.id
_entity.type
_entity.pdbx_description
1 polymer ?
#
loop_
_entity_poly.entity_id
_entity_poly.type
_entity_poly.pdbx_seq_one_letter_code
_entity_poly.pdbx_strand_id
1 'polypeptide(L)'
;MHVWHRWYPRRSPVRIEAELIAERPTACSAPRKTSALFSGGVDSFFTVLRHDVGSVVSSSPVSDLLYVWGFDIPLSNAASFRGLHTRLRSASERLGKHLVVIATNLRECLEDSGSPPDKRRIRFRKRDWGCFYQGCALAAVGLLFESVYSRVLIASDLTYDEFLSWGCHPLTVPLLSTSETRISPDGAGFSRTEKTAFIAGSPAVQHSLHVCWANRDEYNCGRCPKCYQTMLTLEAAGKLSAFDVFDSKRLNLGELKRLFVNESYDYMYFEQIVEFASQSGREDIAKAIRDCLVTSRGKARFRPLVNWLSAQRVLWRVGKAIRQTWYAERF
;
A
#
# COMPACT_ATOMS: atom_id res chain seq x y z
N MET A 1 0.95 -14.66 19.27
CA MET A 1 2.33 -14.41 18.77
C MET A 1 2.92 -15.47 17.83
N HIS A 2 2.44 -16.73 17.81
CA HIS A 2 3.06 -17.81 17.02
C HIS A 2 3.24 -17.51 15.52
N VAL A 3 2.24 -16.92 14.86
CA VAL A 3 2.31 -16.57 13.42
C VAL A 3 3.45 -15.58 13.12
N TRP A 4 3.59 -14.51 13.91
CA TRP A 4 4.68 -13.54 13.77
C TRP A 4 6.06 -14.18 14.03
N HIS A 5 6.17 -15.05 15.04
CA HIS A 5 7.43 -15.75 15.31
C HIS A 5 7.82 -16.69 14.15
N ARG A 6 6.84 -17.34 13.50
CA ARG A 6 7.09 -18.19 12.33
C ARG A 6 7.56 -17.38 11.11
N TRP A 7 6.98 -16.21 10.90
CA TRP A 7 7.34 -15.33 9.78
C TRP A 7 8.67 -14.58 10.00
N TYR A 8 8.97 -14.24 11.26
CA TYR A 8 10.16 -13.46 11.63
C TYR A 8 10.95 -14.15 12.75
N PRO A 9 11.57 -15.31 12.48
CA PRO A 9 12.22 -16.15 13.52
C PRO A 9 13.43 -15.49 14.19
N ARG A 10 13.96 -14.40 13.62
CA ARG A 10 15.05 -13.60 14.21
C ARG A 10 14.55 -12.54 15.20
N ARG A 11 13.23 -12.41 15.39
CA ARG A 11 12.62 -11.46 16.33
C ARG A 11 12.21 -12.23 17.59
N SER A 12 12.66 -11.76 18.74
CA SER A 12 12.26 -12.33 20.01
C SER A 12 10.87 -11.83 20.40
N PRO A 13 9.97 -12.70 20.91
CA PRO A 13 8.73 -12.26 21.53
C PRO A 13 9.03 -11.32 22.70
N VAL A 14 8.23 -10.26 22.83
CA VAL A 14 8.25 -9.37 24.00
C VAL A 14 7.24 -9.91 25.00
N ARG A 15 7.64 -10.03 26.27
CA ARG A 15 6.72 -10.39 27.37
C ARG A 15 5.77 -9.23 27.60
N ILE A 16 4.47 -9.49 27.48
CA ILE A 16 3.41 -8.53 27.76
C ILE A 16 2.77 -8.96 29.06
N GLU A 17 2.79 -8.07 30.05
CA GLU A 17 2.11 -8.24 31.33
C GLU A 17 0.96 -7.25 31.36
N ALA A 18 -0.26 -7.75 31.53
CA ALA A 18 -1.46 -6.95 31.63
C ALA A 18 -2.42 -7.64 32.59
N GLU A 19 -3.23 -6.86 33.29
CA GLU A 19 -4.32 -7.39 34.10
C GLU A 19 -5.37 -8.05 33.19
N LEU A 20 -5.77 -9.26 33.55
CA LEU A 20 -6.80 -9.98 32.81
C LEU A 20 -8.17 -9.57 33.35
N ILE A 21 -8.95 -8.90 32.51
CA ILE A 21 -10.34 -8.58 32.82
C ILE A 21 -11.18 -9.84 32.56
N ALA A 22 -11.72 -10.44 33.63
CA ALA A 22 -12.48 -11.69 33.57
C ALA A 22 -13.86 -11.54 32.92
N GLU A 23 -14.48 -10.37 33.04
CA GLU A 23 -15.80 -10.07 32.49
C GLU A 23 -15.68 -9.23 31.22
N ARG A 24 -16.33 -9.67 30.14
CA ARG A 24 -16.47 -8.82 28.95
C ARG A 24 -17.26 -7.58 29.35
N PRO A 25 -16.82 -6.37 28.99
CA PRO A 25 -17.66 -5.19 29.11
C PRO A 25 -19.02 -5.49 28.50
N THR A 26 -20.10 -5.07 29.16
CA THR A 26 -21.43 -5.15 28.57
C THR A 26 -21.38 -4.37 27.26
N ALA A 27 -21.70 -5.03 26.14
CA ALA A 27 -21.65 -4.41 24.82
C ALA A 27 -22.37 -3.05 24.87
N CYS A 28 -21.73 -1.98 24.38
CA CYS A 28 -22.37 -0.66 24.34
C CYS A 28 -23.76 -0.79 23.72
N SER A 29 -24.76 -0.23 24.39
CA SER A 29 -26.16 -0.23 23.94
C SER A 29 -26.38 0.63 22.69
N ALA A 30 -25.47 1.55 22.38
CA ALA A 30 -25.53 2.39 21.19
C ALA A 30 -24.92 1.70 19.97
N PRO A 31 -25.54 1.81 18.78
CA PRO A 31 -24.96 1.29 17.54
C PRO A 31 -23.63 1.99 17.25
N ARG A 32 -22.53 1.25 17.38
CA ARG A 32 -21.19 1.74 17.05
C ARG A 32 -20.94 1.65 15.54
N LYS A 33 -20.21 2.64 15.04
CA LYS A 33 -19.99 2.87 13.60
C LYS A 33 -18.97 1.91 13.00
N THR A 34 -18.94 1.82 11.67
CA THR A 34 -17.87 1.16 10.92
C THR A 34 -17.00 2.22 10.25
N SER A 35 -15.70 2.16 10.47
CA SER A 35 -14.71 3.02 9.79
C SER A 35 -13.80 2.23 8.86
N ALA A 36 -13.16 2.94 7.94
CA ALA A 36 -12.13 2.37 7.06
C ALA A 36 -10.85 3.21 7.11
N LEU A 37 -9.70 2.55 7.22
CA LEU A 37 -8.41 3.20 7.03
C LEU A 37 -8.30 3.63 5.58
N PHE A 38 -8.09 4.93 5.37
CA PHE A 38 -8.26 5.56 4.08
C PHE A 38 -7.03 6.39 3.71
N SER A 39 -6.16 5.84 2.87
CA SER A 39 -4.95 6.53 2.39
C SER A 39 -5.19 7.38 1.14
N GLY A 40 -6.33 7.22 0.48
CA GLY A 40 -6.59 7.78 -0.85
C GLY A 40 -6.00 6.94 -1.99
N GLY A 41 -5.50 5.74 -1.70
CA GLY A 41 -5.03 4.79 -2.71
C GLY A 41 -6.13 3.89 -3.25
N VAL A 42 -5.77 3.07 -4.25
CA VAL A 42 -6.68 2.10 -4.91
C VAL A 42 -7.41 1.23 -3.90
N ASP A 43 -6.68 0.59 -2.98
CA ASP A 43 -7.27 -0.40 -2.07
C ASP A 43 -8.25 0.26 -1.09
N SER A 44 -7.90 1.44 -0.56
CA SER A 44 -8.79 2.17 0.34
C SER A 44 -10.05 2.69 -0.36
N PHE A 45 -9.94 3.19 -1.60
CA PHE A 45 -11.12 3.60 -2.37
C PHE A 45 -12.00 2.40 -2.72
N PHE A 46 -11.40 1.27 -3.06
CA PHE A 46 -12.11 0.04 -3.34
C PHE A 46 -12.91 -0.43 -2.12
N THR A 47 -12.29 -0.47 -0.93
CA THR A 47 -12.96 -0.81 0.32
C THR A 47 -14.13 0.12 0.61
N VAL A 48 -13.98 1.44 0.44
CA VAL A 48 -15.11 2.36 0.69
C VAL A 48 -16.25 2.12 -0.31
N LEU A 49 -15.94 2.12 -1.61
CA LEU A 49 -16.96 2.05 -2.65
C LEU A 49 -17.70 0.71 -2.68
N ARG A 50 -17.03 -0.43 -2.46
CA ARG A 50 -17.70 -1.74 -2.46
C ARG A 50 -18.70 -1.92 -1.31
N HIS A 51 -18.50 -1.18 -0.20
CA HIS A 51 -19.40 -1.19 0.95
C HIS A 51 -20.55 -0.18 0.80
N ASP A 52 -20.47 0.74 -0.17
CA ASP A 52 -21.54 1.68 -0.53
C ASP A 52 -22.48 1.12 -1.61
N VAL A 53 -21.96 0.30 -2.53
CA VAL A 53 -22.75 -0.36 -3.58
C VAL A 53 -23.51 -1.53 -2.97
N GLY A 54 -24.60 -1.25 -2.21
CA GLY A 54 -25.77 -2.07 -1.87
C GLY A 54 -25.65 -3.61 -1.73
N SER A 55 -24.44 -4.14 -1.62
CA SER A 55 -24.14 -5.55 -1.78
C SER A 55 -24.26 -6.21 -0.42
N VAL A 56 -24.84 -7.39 -0.45
CA VAL A 56 -25.29 -8.30 0.62
C VAL A 56 -24.23 -8.60 1.70
N VAL A 57 -23.03 -8.00 1.61
CA VAL A 57 -21.82 -8.31 2.39
C VAL A 57 -21.67 -7.48 3.67
N SER A 58 -22.40 -6.37 3.87
CA SER A 58 -22.29 -5.59 5.12
C SER A 58 -23.62 -5.09 5.66
N SER A 59 -23.94 -5.46 6.90
CA SER A 59 -25.02 -4.92 7.71
C SER A 59 -24.76 -3.49 8.20
N SER A 60 -23.60 -2.89 7.88
CA SER A 60 -23.27 -1.51 8.28
C SER A 60 -22.37 -0.83 7.24
N PRO A 61 -22.83 0.25 6.60
CA PRO A 61 -22.02 1.00 5.65
C PRO A 61 -20.83 1.67 6.37
N VAL A 62 -19.74 1.91 5.63
CA VAL A 62 -18.61 2.70 6.15
C VAL A 62 -19.08 4.13 6.34
N SER A 63 -18.97 4.68 7.55
CA SER A 63 -19.37 6.06 7.84
C SER A 63 -18.19 7.03 7.90
N ASP A 64 -17.05 6.56 8.41
CA ASP A 64 -15.89 7.39 8.70
C ASP A 64 -14.63 6.85 7.99
N LEU A 65 -13.85 7.77 7.43
CA LEU A 65 -12.59 7.51 6.75
C LEU A 65 -11.45 7.99 7.64
N LEU A 66 -10.57 7.08 8.04
CA LEU A 66 -9.44 7.38 8.92
C LEU A 66 -8.17 7.58 8.07
N TYR A 67 -7.76 8.84 7.88
CA TYR A 67 -6.52 9.20 7.18
C TYR A 67 -5.38 9.48 8.18
N VAL A 68 -4.19 8.95 7.89
CA VAL A 68 -3.02 9.06 8.79
C VAL A 68 -1.91 9.90 8.15
N TRP A 69 -1.68 11.10 8.69
CA TRP A 69 -0.51 11.91 8.41
C TRP A 69 0.70 11.44 9.22
N GLY A 70 1.87 11.37 8.57
CA GLY A 70 3.10 10.84 9.15
C GLY A 70 3.45 9.42 8.69
N PHE A 71 2.57 8.75 7.95
CA PHE A 71 2.90 7.51 7.23
C PHE A 71 3.50 7.81 5.86
N ASP A 72 2.69 8.17 4.86
CA ASP A 72 3.20 8.36 3.49
C ASP A 72 3.81 9.75 3.27
N ILE A 73 3.21 10.79 3.85
CA ILE A 73 3.78 12.15 3.88
C ILE A 73 4.37 12.37 5.29
N PRO A 74 5.67 12.74 5.42
CA PRO A 74 6.29 13.00 6.71
C PRO A 74 5.70 14.23 7.39
N LEU A 75 5.82 14.32 8.72
CA LEU A 75 5.31 15.44 9.50
C LEU A 75 6.03 16.76 9.17
N SER A 76 7.27 16.67 8.73
CA SER A 76 8.04 17.82 8.24
C SER A 76 7.48 18.45 6.95
N ASN A 77 6.65 17.71 6.19
CA ASN A 77 6.08 18.17 4.93
C ASN A 77 4.60 18.55 5.06
N ALA A 78 4.34 19.56 5.91
CA ALA A 78 2.99 20.05 6.15
C ALA A 78 2.32 20.66 4.91
N ALA A 79 3.10 21.19 3.95
CA ALA A 79 2.58 21.74 2.71
C ALA A 79 1.92 20.64 1.85
N SER A 80 2.64 19.56 1.59
CA SER A 80 2.09 18.40 0.87
C SER A 80 0.92 17.76 1.60
N PHE A 81 1.00 17.66 2.93
CA PHE A 81 -0.13 17.18 3.72
C PHE A 81 -1.39 18.02 3.49
N ARG A 82 -1.31 19.36 3.53
CA ARG A 82 -2.47 20.24 3.27
C ARG A 82 -3.03 20.05 1.87
N GLY A 83 -2.17 19.90 0.86
CA GLY A 83 -2.58 19.64 -0.52
C GLY A 83 -3.34 18.33 -0.67
N LEU A 84 -2.79 17.23 -0.15
CA LEU A 84 -3.44 15.92 -0.20
C LEU A 84 -4.72 15.89 0.65
N HIS A 85 -4.68 16.45 1.87
CA HIS A 85 -5.84 16.54 2.75
C HIS A 85 -7.02 17.27 2.08
N THR A 86 -6.76 18.37 1.36
CA THR A 86 -7.81 19.11 0.63
C THR A 86 -8.49 18.22 -0.43
N ARG A 87 -7.73 17.45 -1.19
CA ARG A 87 -8.30 16.52 -2.19
C ARG A 87 -9.04 15.35 -1.54
N LEU A 88 -8.51 14.78 -0.46
CA LEU A 88 -9.18 13.69 0.26
C LEU A 88 -10.46 14.17 0.94
N ARG A 89 -10.49 15.41 1.44
CA ARG A 89 -11.70 16.02 1.98
C ARG A 89 -12.79 16.15 0.91
N SER A 90 -12.43 16.71 -0.26
CA SER A 90 -13.35 16.80 -1.41
C SER A 90 -13.86 15.43 -1.87
N ALA A 91 -13.00 14.41 -1.90
CA ALA A 91 -13.43 13.04 -2.19
C ALA A 91 -14.40 12.49 -1.13
N SER A 92 -14.10 12.71 0.15
CA SER A 92 -14.94 12.25 1.27
C SER A 92 -16.33 12.90 1.23
N GLU A 93 -16.40 14.20 0.93
CA GLU A 93 -17.65 14.94 0.75
C GLU A 93 -18.47 14.38 -0.41
N ARG A 94 -17.83 14.10 -1.57
CA ARG A 94 -18.49 13.47 -2.72
C ARG A 94 -19.01 12.06 -2.43
N LEU A 95 -18.35 11.34 -1.52
CA LEU A 95 -18.74 10.00 -1.07
C LEU A 95 -19.75 10.05 0.10
N GLY A 96 -20.09 11.23 0.62
CA GLY A 96 -20.97 11.37 1.79
C GLY A 96 -20.37 10.78 3.07
N LYS A 97 -19.04 10.81 3.21
CA LYS A 97 -18.30 10.24 4.35
C LYS A 97 -17.64 11.32 5.20
N HIS A 98 -17.46 11.03 6.47
CA HIS A 98 -16.73 11.90 7.38
C HIS A 98 -15.23 11.54 7.39
N LEU A 99 -14.36 12.51 7.09
CA LEU A 99 -12.91 12.32 7.08
C LEU A 99 -12.32 12.68 8.45
N VAL A 100 -11.75 11.70 9.14
CA VAL A 100 -11.01 11.89 10.39
C VAL A 100 -9.52 11.84 10.08
N VAL A 101 -8.79 12.88 10.48
CA VAL A 101 -7.35 12.96 10.27
C VAL A 101 -6.61 12.70 11.58
N ILE A 102 -5.66 11.78 11.54
CA ILE A 102 -4.78 11.41 12.65
C ILE A 102 -3.36 11.76 12.25
N ALA A 103 -2.59 12.38 13.15
CA ALA A 103 -1.16 12.62 12.96
C ALA A 103 -0.36 11.72 13.89
N THR A 104 0.73 11.12 13.40
CA THR A 104 1.63 10.30 14.21
C THR A 104 3.06 10.34 13.69
N ASN A 105 4.03 10.32 14.60
CA ASN A 105 5.45 10.19 14.27
C ASN A 105 5.93 8.73 14.23
N LEU A 106 5.02 7.75 14.36
CA LEU A 106 5.38 6.33 14.48
C LEU A 106 6.36 5.88 13.39
N ARG A 107 6.10 6.22 12.13
CA ARG A 107 6.99 5.83 11.02
C ARG A 107 8.34 6.55 11.09
N GLU A 108 8.39 7.81 11.51
CA GLU A 108 9.64 8.57 11.69
C GLU A 108 10.48 8.00 12.84
N CYS A 109 9.85 7.53 13.92
CA CYS A 109 10.55 6.83 15.01
C CYS A 109 11.17 5.49 14.56
N LEU A 110 10.63 4.89 13.48
CA LEU A 110 11.09 3.63 12.91
C LEU A 110 12.05 3.84 11.72
N GLU A 111 12.06 5.00 11.07
CA GLU A 111 12.95 5.30 9.96
C GLU A 111 14.26 5.92 10.48
N ASP A 112 15.38 5.25 10.21
CA ASP A 112 16.71 5.70 10.62
C ASP A 112 16.99 7.15 10.17
N SER A 113 17.12 8.07 11.12
CA SER A 113 17.20 9.53 10.89
C SER A 113 18.58 9.99 10.34
N GLY A 114 19.38 9.08 9.79
CA GLY A 114 20.71 9.38 9.25
C GLY A 114 21.75 9.78 10.31
N SER A 115 21.42 9.71 11.59
CA SER A 115 22.34 9.97 12.70
C SER A 115 23.28 8.76 12.89
N PRO A 116 24.54 8.97 13.34
CA PRO A 116 25.45 7.86 13.63
C PRO A 116 24.81 6.87 14.61
N PRO A 117 25.11 5.57 14.49
CA PRO A 117 24.37 4.52 15.14
C PRO A 117 24.48 4.62 16.67
N ASP A 118 23.44 5.14 17.31
CA ASP A 118 23.22 4.87 18.73
C ASP A 118 22.84 3.39 18.86
N LYS A 119 23.67 2.62 19.57
CA LYS A 119 23.46 1.19 19.81
C LYS A 119 22.16 0.91 20.59
N ARG A 120 21.50 1.93 21.17
CA ARG A 120 20.21 1.84 21.87
C ARG A 120 19.00 2.09 20.98
N ARG A 121 19.17 2.63 19.77
CA ARG A 121 18.06 2.77 18.82
C ARG A 121 17.79 1.43 18.14
N ILE A 122 16.53 1.00 18.18
CA ILE A 122 16.12 -0.24 17.53
C ILE A 122 16.40 -0.10 16.03
N ARG A 123 17.25 -0.98 15.48
CA ARG A 123 17.59 -0.97 14.06
C ARG A 123 16.40 -1.45 13.24
N PHE A 124 15.62 -0.51 12.75
CA PHE A 124 14.51 -0.79 11.84
C PHE A 124 14.97 -0.47 10.42
N ARG A 125 14.89 -1.46 9.53
CA ARG A 125 15.17 -1.22 8.10
C ARG A 125 13.93 -0.59 7.48
N LYS A 126 14.08 0.38 6.58
CA LYS A 126 12.96 0.95 5.79
C LYS A 126 12.06 -0.13 5.14
N ARG A 127 12.62 -1.30 4.82
CA ARG A 127 11.90 -2.45 4.25
C ARG A 127 10.96 -3.14 5.24
N ASP A 128 11.15 -2.95 6.55
CA ASP A 128 10.33 -3.60 7.57
C ASP A 128 8.95 -2.93 7.73
N TRP A 129 8.77 -1.69 7.23
CA TRP A 129 7.49 -0.96 7.35
C TRP A 129 6.32 -1.77 6.80
N GLY A 130 6.33 -2.09 5.51
CA GLY A 130 5.25 -2.86 4.86
C GLY A 130 5.15 -4.29 5.37
N CYS A 131 6.28 -4.97 5.54
CA CYS A 131 6.28 -6.38 5.92
C CYS A 131 5.86 -6.61 7.38
N PHE A 132 6.26 -5.76 8.33
CA PHE A 132 6.14 -6.08 9.75
C PHE A 132 5.27 -5.10 10.54
N TYR A 133 5.41 -3.79 10.31
CA TYR A 133 4.77 -2.78 11.16
C TYR A 133 3.40 -2.35 10.69
N GLN A 134 3.15 -2.35 9.38
CA GLN A 134 2.01 -1.67 8.78
C GLN A 134 0.67 -2.08 9.40
N GLY A 135 0.38 -3.39 9.54
CA GLY A 135 -0.89 -3.86 10.11
C GLY A 135 -1.07 -3.47 11.56
N CYS A 136 -0.04 -3.64 12.40
CA CYS A 136 -0.08 -3.22 13.80
C CYS A 136 -0.22 -1.70 13.95
N ALA A 137 0.45 -0.92 13.10
CA ALA A 137 0.38 0.53 13.09
C ALA A 137 -1.04 1.02 12.70
N LEU A 138 -1.65 0.42 11.68
CA LEU A 138 -3.01 0.74 11.24
C LEU A 138 -4.06 0.30 12.28
N ALA A 139 -3.88 -0.89 12.87
CA ALA A 139 -4.75 -1.36 13.95
C ALA A 139 -4.68 -0.44 15.17
N ALA A 140 -3.49 -0.01 15.57
CA ALA A 140 -3.32 0.93 16.68
C ALA A 140 -4.11 2.23 16.46
N VAL A 141 -4.08 2.80 15.24
CA VAL A 141 -4.89 3.97 14.88
C VAL A 141 -6.38 3.70 15.03
N GLY A 142 -6.86 2.54 14.56
CA GLY A 142 -8.27 2.15 14.71
C GLY A 142 -8.69 2.01 16.17
N LEU A 143 -7.84 1.40 17.00
CA LEU A 143 -8.11 1.15 18.42
C LEU A 143 -8.10 2.42 19.28
N LEU A 144 -7.51 3.53 18.83
CA LEU A 144 -7.66 4.84 19.50
C LEU A 144 -9.13 5.28 19.61
N PHE A 145 -10.00 4.74 18.75
CA PHE A 145 -11.41 5.09 18.65
C PHE A 145 -12.32 3.91 19.00
N GLU A 146 -11.87 3.00 19.86
CA GLU A 146 -12.65 1.80 20.21
C GLU A 146 -14.01 2.11 20.89
N SER A 147 -14.15 3.29 21.49
CA SER A 147 -15.43 3.78 22.02
C SER A 147 -16.41 4.24 20.92
N VAL A 148 -15.92 4.47 19.70
CA VAL A 148 -16.70 5.01 18.57
C VAL A 148 -16.99 3.92 17.52
N TYR A 149 -16.00 3.08 17.21
CA TYR A 149 -16.09 2.09 16.14
C TYR A 149 -16.18 0.67 16.68
N SER A 150 -17.19 -0.09 16.25
CA SER A 150 -17.26 -1.55 16.49
C SER A 150 -16.44 -2.32 15.48
N ARG A 151 -16.20 -1.72 14.30
CA ARG A 151 -15.46 -2.32 13.21
C ARG A 151 -14.58 -1.29 12.51
N VAL A 152 -13.33 -1.67 12.29
CA VAL A 152 -12.35 -0.89 11.54
C VAL A 152 -11.84 -1.75 10.39
N LEU A 153 -12.04 -1.28 9.16
CA LEU A 153 -11.60 -1.95 7.94
C LEU A 153 -10.19 -1.52 7.57
N ILE A 154 -9.31 -2.49 7.34
CA ILE A 154 -7.99 -2.28 6.75
C ILE A 154 -8.03 -2.83 5.33
N ALA A 155 -7.88 -1.94 4.34
CA ALA A 155 -7.84 -2.34 2.95
C ALA A 155 -6.63 -3.26 2.69
N SER A 156 -6.91 -4.44 2.14
CA SER A 156 -5.89 -5.43 1.80
C SER A 156 -5.19 -5.03 0.51
N ASP A 157 -3.87 -4.98 0.56
CA ASP A 157 -3.01 -4.83 -0.61
C ASP A 157 -2.74 -6.17 -1.30
N LEU A 158 -2.65 -7.24 -0.52
CA LEU A 158 -2.48 -8.61 -1.02
C LEU A 158 -3.81 -9.36 -1.20
N THR A 159 -3.80 -10.34 -2.10
CA THR A 159 -4.90 -11.30 -2.29
C THR A 159 -4.78 -12.55 -1.40
N TYR A 160 -5.83 -13.37 -1.32
CA TYR A 160 -5.78 -14.64 -0.57
C TYR A 160 -4.81 -15.67 -1.15
N ASP A 161 -4.51 -15.57 -2.45
CA ASP A 161 -3.57 -16.47 -3.12
C ASP A 161 -2.10 -16.05 -2.90
N GLU A 162 -1.89 -14.90 -2.26
CA GLU A 162 -0.59 -14.29 -2.03
C GLU A 162 -0.08 -14.55 -0.60
N PHE A 163 0.63 -15.66 -0.43
CA PHE A 163 1.18 -16.09 0.87
C PHE A 163 2.49 -15.39 1.24
N LEU A 164 2.50 -14.05 1.25
CA LEU A 164 3.66 -13.27 1.67
C LEU A 164 3.57 -12.92 3.16
N SER A 165 4.71 -13.01 3.87
CA SER A 165 4.83 -12.49 5.25
C SER A 165 4.75 -10.96 5.25
N TRP A 166 3.53 -10.44 5.22
CA TRP A 166 3.21 -9.03 5.06
C TRP A 166 2.46 -8.47 6.27
N GLY A 167 2.60 -7.16 6.51
CA GLY A 167 2.15 -6.54 7.76
C GLY A 167 0.63 -6.54 7.89
N CYS A 168 -0.07 -6.35 6.77
CA CYS A 168 -1.53 -6.31 6.70
C CYS A 168 -2.15 -7.64 6.22
N HIS A 169 -1.55 -8.77 6.59
CA HIS A 169 -2.00 -10.08 6.11
C HIS A 169 -3.40 -10.46 6.66
N PRO A 170 -4.30 -11.04 5.85
CA PRO A 170 -5.66 -11.38 6.28
C PRO A 170 -5.76 -12.31 7.49
N LEU A 171 -4.73 -13.14 7.73
CA LEU A 171 -4.63 -14.00 8.92
C LEU A 171 -4.22 -13.27 10.20
N THR A 172 -3.39 -12.22 10.12
CA THR A 172 -2.85 -11.55 11.31
C THR A 172 -3.65 -10.34 11.71
N VAL A 173 -4.23 -9.61 10.75
CA VAL A 173 -5.03 -8.41 11.01
C VAL A 173 -6.18 -8.66 11.98
N PRO A 174 -7.00 -9.73 11.84
CA PRO A 174 -8.08 -10.01 12.80
C PRO A 174 -7.62 -10.25 14.23
N LEU A 175 -6.39 -10.76 14.42
CA LEU A 175 -5.80 -11.02 15.74
C LEU A 175 -5.45 -9.74 16.50
N LEU A 176 -5.57 -8.57 15.87
CA LEU A 176 -5.35 -7.25 16.47
C LEU A 176 -6.66 -6.61 16.98
N SER A 177 -7.76 -7.37 16.99
CA SER A 177 -9.05 -6.93 17.54
C SER A 177 -9.07 -6.91 19.07
N THR A 178 -9.96 -6.10 19.64
CA THR A 178 -10.31 -6.13 21.08
C THR A 178 -11.68 -6.77 21.27
N SER A 179 -12.17 -6.84 22.52
CA SER A 179 -13.54 -7.29 22.79
C SER A 179 -14.59 -6.34 22.21
N GLU A 180 -14.27 -5.04 22.11
CA GLU A 180 -15.20 -4.00 21.67
C GLU A 180 -15.08 -3.65 20.18
N THR A 181 -13.88 -3.81 19.62
CA THR A 181 -13.55 -3.35 18.26
C THR A 181 -12.94 -4.48 17.42
N ARG A 182 -13.61 -4.79 16.31
CA ARG A 182 -13.12 -5.74 15.31
C ARG A 182 -12.25 -5.04 14.26
N ILE A 183 -11.00 -5.42 14.17
CA ILE A 183 -10.13 -5.04 13.05
C ILE A 183 -10.30 -6.08 11.95
N SER A 184 -10.73 -5.67 10.76
CA SER A 184 -11.02 -6.59 9.65
C SER A 184 -10.22 -6.23 8.40
N PRO A 185 -9.51 -7.19 7.78
CA PRO A 185 -9.02 -6.99 6.42
C PRO A 185 -10.20 -6.92 5.45
N ASP A 186 -10.07 -6.15 4.37
CA ASP A 186 -11.09 -6.04 3.33
C ASP A 186 -10.49 -6.04 1.92
N GLY A 187 -11.11 -6.77 1.00
CA GLY A 187 -10.74 -6.76 -0.41
C GLY A 187 -9.65 -7.76 -0.82
N ALA A 188 -9.24 -8.70 0.04
CA ALA A 188 -8.26 -9.74 -0.31
C ALA A 188 -8.77 -10.76 -1.36
N GLY A 189 -10.07 -10.78 -1.67
CA GLY A 189 -10.62 -11.59 -2.76
C GLY A 189 -10.50 -10.96 -4.15
N PHE A 190 -9.83 -9.81 -4.28
CA PHE A 190 -9.76 -9.05 -5.53
C PHE A 190 -8.30 -8.66 -5.82
N SER A 191 -7.85 -8.95 -7.03
CA SER A 191 -6.58 -8.48 -7.56
C SER A 191 -6.53 -6.95 -7.63
N ARG A 192 -5.31 -6.41 -7.73
CA ARG A 192 -5.14 -4.96 -7.82
C ARG A 192 -5.73 -4.38 -9.11
N THR A 193 -5.73 -5.17 -10.20
CA THR A 193 -6.34 -4.78 -11.46
C THR A 193 -7.86 -4.70 -11.36
N GLU A 194 -8.51 -5.69 -10.75
CA GLU A 194 -9.96 -5.68 -10.48
C GLU A 194 -10.36 -4.51 -9.58
N LYS A 195 -9.61 -4.27 -8.50
CA LYS A 195 -9.84 -3.11 -7.60
C LYS A 195 -9.77 -1.80 -8.37
N THR A 196 -8.74 -1.63 -9.20
CA THR A 196 -8.54 -0.41 -9.99
C THR A 196 -9.66 -0.22 -11.00
N ALA A 197 -10.05 -1.27 -11.73
CA ALA A 197 -11.13 -1.22 -12.70
C ALA A 197 -12.47 -0.87 -12.03
N PHE A 198 -12.76 -1.45 -10.86
CA PHE A 198 -13.97 -1.18 -10.08
C PHE A 198 -14.10 0.29 -9.70
N ILE A 199 -13.02 0.93 -9.24
CA ILE A 199 -13.05 2.32 -8.77
C ILE A 199 -12.93 3.35 -9.90
N ALA A 200 -12.52 2.94 -11.11
CA ALA A 200 -12.11 3.84 -12.18
C ALA A 200 -13.24 4.74 -12.72
N GLY A 201 -14.50 4.37 -12.50
CA GLY A 201 -15.67 5.15 -12.88
C GLY A 201 -16.07 6.25 -11.90
N SER A 202 -15.48 6.29 -10.69
CA SER A 202 -15.91 7.23 -9.64
C SER A 202 -15.23 8.60 -9.79
N PRO A 203 -15.99 9.71 -9.90
CA PRO A 203 -15.42 11.05 -9.92
C PRO A 203 -14.60 11.39 -8.67
N ALA A 204 -15.02 10.90 -7.49
CA ALA A 204 -14.27 11.09 -6.25
C ALA A 204 -12.87 10.45 -6.32
N VAL A 205 -12.72 9.36 -7.08
CA VAL A 205 -11.45 8.66 -7.28
C VAL A 205 -10.62 9.37 -8.34
N GLN A 206 -11.23 9.72 -9.47
CA GLN A 206 -10.56 10.37 -10.61
C GLN A 206 -9.79 11.64 -10.22
N HIS A 207 -10.34 12.42 -9.27
CA HIS A 207 -9.78 13.70 -8.83
C HIS A 207 -8.91 13.66 -7.57
N SER A 208 -8.85 12.50 -6.88
CA SER A 208 -8.21 12.42 -5.55
C SER A 208 -7.33 11.20 -5.34
N LEU A 209 -7.23 10.29 -6.30
CA LEU A 209 -6.41 9.08 -6.19
C LEU A 209 -4.93 9.43 -5.95
N HIS A 210 -4.37 8.93 -4.86
CA HIS A 210 -2.95 9.06 -4.50
C HIS A 210 -2.37 7.68 -4.21
N VAL A 211 -1.47 7.23 -5.08
CA VAL A 211 -0.84 5.91 -4.98
C VAL A 211 0.67 5.99 -4.75
N CYS A 212 1.25 7.18 -4.93
CA CYS A 212 2.69 7.37 -4.86
C CYS A 212 3.21 7.35 -3.41
N TRP A 213 4.12 6.43 -3.15
CA TRP A 213 4.87 6.37 -1.89
C TRP A 213 6.29 6.95 -2.02
N ALA A 214 6.77 7.13 -3.26
CA ALA A 214 8.19 7.39 -3.55
C ALA A 214 8.58 8.85 -3.34
N ASN A 215 7.73 9.79 -3.77
CA ASN A 215 8.02 11.22 -3.66
C ASN A 215 7.84 11.77 -2.24
N ARG A 216 7.10 11.07 -1.37
CA ARG A 216 6.79 11.52 0.00
C ARG A 216 6.11 12.90 0.03
N ASP A 217 5.31 13.18 -1.01
CA ASP A 217 4.57 14.41 -1.24
C ASP A 217 3.13 14.10 -1.68
N GLU A 218 2.37 15.14 -2.06
CA GLU A 218 1.00 15.02 -2.51
C GLU A 218 0.86 14.53 -3.96
N TYR A 219 1.92 14.36 -4.75
CA TYR A 219 1.78 14.09 -6.18
C TYR A 219 2.00 12.62 -6.53
N ASN A 220 1.26 12.15 -7.52
CA ASN A 220 1.62 10.91 -8.18
C ASN A 220 2.80 11.15 -9.11
N CYS A 221 3.95 10.53 -8.82
CA CYS A 221 5.15 10.78 -9.62
C CYS A 221 5.05 10.25 -11.06
N GLY A 222 4.07 9.39 -11.37
CA GLY A 222 3.86 8.80 -12.70
C GLY A 222 4.99 7.90 -13.19
N ARG A 223 6.04 7.73 -12.36
CA ARG A 223 7.20 6.92 -12.68
C ARG A 223 7.27 5.70 -11.80
N CYS A 224 7.22 5.78 -10.47
CA CYS A 224 7.40 4.64 -9.55
C CYS A 224 6.53 3.41 -9.89
N PRO A 225 6.91 2.16 -9.49
CA PRO A 225 6.21 0.95 -9.93
C PRO A 225 4.71 1.03 -9.67
N LYS A 226 4.34 1.53 -8.48
CA LYS A 226 2.95 1.65 -8.05
C LYS A 226 2.16 2.67 -8.88
N CYS A 227 2.74 3.84 -9.20
CA CYS A 227 2.10 4.80 -10.11
C CYS A 227 1.96 4.20 -11.51
N TYR A 228 3.05 3.63 -12.03
CA TYR A 228 3.09 3.13 -13.39
C TYR A 228 2.16 1.93 -13.62
N GLN A 229 2.13 0.97 -12.68
CA GLN A 229 1.18 -0.14 -12.67
C GLN A 229 -0.27 0.36 -12.65
N THR A 230 -0.57 1.34 -11.80
CA THR A 230 -1.91 1.94 -11.73
C THR A 230 -2.29 2.61 -13.06
N MET A 231 -1.39 3.40 -13.65
CA MET A 231 -1.62 4.05 -14.94
C MET A 231 -1.80 3.03 -16.07
N LEU A 232 -1.01 1.96 -16.12
CA LEU A 232 -1.17 0.87 -17.09
C LEU A 232 -2.53 0.18 -16.96
N THR A 233 -2.99 -0.10 -15.74
CA THR A 233 -4.31 -0.70 -15.52
C THR A 233 -5.44 0.25 -15.94
N LEU A 234 -5.34 1.54 -15.60
CA LEU A 234 -6.32 2.55 -16.00
C LEU A 234 -6.35 2.73 -17.52
N GLU A 235 -5.19 2.68 -18.17
CA GLU A 235 -5.06 2.75 -19.62
C GLU A 235 -5.64 1.51 -20.29
N ALA A 236 -5.36 0.32 -19.74
CA ALA A 236 -5.95 -0.93 -20.20
C ALA A 236 -7.49 -0.92 -20.10
N ALA A 237 -8.03 -0.29 -19.05
CA ALA A 237 -9.47 -0.10 -18.86
C ALA A 237 -10.07 1.05 -19.70
N GLY A 238 -9.26 1.81 -20.44
CA GLY A 238 -9.71 2.98 -21.20
C GLY A 238 -10.20 4.14 -20.32
N LYS A 239 -9.69 4.26 -19.09
CA LYS A 239 -10.10 5.26 -18.09
C LYS A 239 -9.02 6.26 -17.69
N LEU A 240 -7.75 6.05 -18.07
CA LEU A 240 -6.64 6.92 -17.64
C LEU A 240 -6.87 8.41 -17.95
N SER A 241 -7.45 8.73 -19.10
CA SER A 241 -7.73 10.12 -19.51
C SER A 241 -8.67 10.89 -18.58
N ALA A 242 -9.45 10.20 -17.76
CA ALA A 242 -10.35 10.82 -16.78
C ALA A 242 -9.64 11.22 -15.47
N PHE A 243 -8.38 10.79 -15.25
CA PHE A 243 -7.64 11.05 -14.02
C PHE A 243 -6.71 12.26 -14.17
N ASP A 244 -7.07 13.39 -13.55
CA ASP A 244 -6.25 14.62 -13.54
C ASP A 244 -5.06 14.54 -12.57
N VAL A 245 -5.07 13.56 -11.65
CA VAL A 245 -4.00 13.28 -10.70
C VAL A 245 -2.79 12.57 -11.31
N PHE A 246 -2.84 12.23 -12.60
CA PHE A 246 -1.73 11.63 -13.36
C PHE A 246 -1.39 12.48 -14.58
N ASP A 247 -0.09 12.63 -14.84
CA ASP A 247 0.41 13.10 -16.12
C ASP A 247 0.46 11.93 -17.10
N SER A 248 -0.59 11.77 -17.91
CA SER A 248 -0.74 10.63 -18.85
C SER A 248 0.40 10.55 -19.87
N LYS A 249 1.09 11.65 -20.16
CA LYS A 249 2.27 11.68 -21.06
C LYS A 249 3.45 10.88 -20.51
N ARG A 250 3.47 10.59 -19.21
CA ARG A 250 4.50 9.74 -18.60
C ARG A 250 4.30 8.25 -18.90
N LEU A 251 3.12 7.85 -19.37
CA LEU A 251 2.90 6.48 -19.81
C LEU A 251 3.47 6.28 -21.22
N ASN A 252 4.66 5.68 -21.31
CA ASN A 252 5.29 5.34 -22.56
C ASN A 252 5.57 3.83 -22.66
N LEU A 253 4.76 3.11 -23.44
CA LEU A 253 4.90 1.66 -23.64
C LEU A 253 6.23 1.28 -24.30
N GLY A 254 6.80 2.16 -25.15
CA GLY A 254 8.11 1.93 -25.77
C GLY A 254 9.27 1.97 -24.79
N GLU A 255 9.09 2.68 -23.67
CA GLU A 255 10.05 2.76 -22.58
C GLU A 255 9.81 1.69 -21.51
N LEU A 256 8.64 1.04 -21.48
CA LEU A 256 8.32 0.02 -20.49
C LEU A 256 9.32 -1.15 -20.49
N LYS A 257 9.85 -1.54 -21.65
CA LYS A 257 10.89 -2.58 -21.75
C LYS A 257 12.19 -2.24 -21.01
N ARG A 258 12.45 -0.95 -20.76
CA ARG A 258 13.63 -0.46 -20.02
C ARG A 258 13.48 -0.62 -18.52
N LEU A 259 12.23 -0.68 -18.05
CA LEU A 259 11.90 -0.90 -16.65
C LEU A 259 12.49 -2.22 -16.14
N PHE A 260 13.34 -2.17 -15.13
CA PHE A 260 13.91 -3.38 -14.53
C PHE A 260 13.10 -3.87 -13.33
N VAL A 261 12.26 -4.89 -13.52
CA VAL A 261 11.46 -5.52 -12.47
C VAL A 261 12.33 -6.45 -11.62
N ASN A 262 12.47 -6.15 -10.34
CA ASN A 262 13.43 -6.84 -9.46
C ASN A 262 12.79 -7.56 -8.27
N GLU A 263 11.65 -7.08 -7.80
CA GLU A 263 10.96 -7.60 -6.62
C GLU A 263 9.86 -8.58 -7.02
N SER A 264 9.69 -9.67 -6.27
CA SER A 264 8.73 -10.73 -6.60
C SER A 264 7.29 -10.22 -6.69
N TYR A 265 6.91 -9.28 -5.83
CA TYR A 265 5.58 -8.67 -5.86
C TYR A 265 5.36 -7.84 -7.13
N ASP A 266 6.38 -7.14 -7.64
CA ASP A 266 6.24 -6.37 -8.88
C ASP A 266 5.97 -7.31 -10.08
N TYR A 267 6.63 -8.48 -10.13
CA TYR A 267 6.39 -9.48 -11.19
C TYR A 267 4.92 -9.93 -11.21
N MET A 268 4.41 -10.31 -10.04
CA MET A 268 3.03 -10.75 -9.87
C MET A 268 2.03 -9.67 -10.33
N TYR A 269 2.22 -8.41 -9.93
CA TYR A 269 1.35 -7.32 -10.37
C TYR A 269 1.42 -7.09 -11.88
N PHE A 270 2.61 -7.16 -12.49
CA PHE A 270 2.73 -7.05 -13.93
C PHE A 270 2.05 -8.21 -14.67
N GLU A 271 2.13 -9.43 -14.16
CA GLU A 271 1.42 -10.59 -14.71
C GLU A 271 -0.11 -10.41 -14.62
N GLN A 272 -0.64 -9.91 -13.50
CA GLN A 272 -2.05 -9.54 -13.38
C GLN A 272 -2.47 -8.47 -14.42
N ILE A 273 -1.60 -7.48 -14.70
CA ILE A 273 -1.88 -6.45 -15.70
C ILE A 273 -1.84 -7.04 -17.12
N VAL A 274 -0.94 -8.00 -17.42
CA VAL A 274 -0.92 -8.69 -18.72
C VAL A 274 -2.26 -9.38 -18.97
N GLU A 275 -2.73 -10.16 -18.00
CA GLU A 275 -4.01 -10.87 -18.12
C GLU A 275 -5.17 -9.89 -18.30
N PHE A 276 -5.26 -8.86 -17.45
CA PHE A 276 -6.29 -7.84 -17.54
C PHE A 276 -6.27 -7.07 -18.86
N ALA A 277 -5.08 -6.69 -19.35
CA ALA A 277 -4.93 -5.98 -20.62
C ALA A 277 -5.34 -6.84 -21.81
N SER A 278 -4.96 -8.12 -21.83
CA SER A 278 -5.41 -9.08 -22.86
C SER A 278 -6.93 -9.25 -22.85
N GLN A 279 -7.55 -9.42 -21.68
CA GLN A 279 -9.01 -9.50 -21.53
C GLN A 279 -9.72 -8.21 -21.97
N SER A 280 -9.05 -7.05 -21.82
CA SER A 280 -9.56 -5.75 -22.25
C SER A 280 -9.25 -5.40 -23.72
N GLY A 281 -8.69 -6.33 -24.50
CA GLY A 281 -8.33 -6.11 -25.91
C GLY A 281 -7.10 -5.21 -26.13
N ARG A 282 -6.32 -4.92 -25.09
CA ARG A 282 -5.13 -4.07 -25.10
C ARG A 282 -3.84 -4.90 -25.19
N GLU A 283 -3.72 -5.65 -26.29
CA GLU A 283 -2.55 -6.50 -26.55
C GLU A 283 -1.24 -5.72 -26.70
N ASP A 284 -1.31 -4.44 -27.06
CA ASP A 284 -0.18 -3.51 -27.07
C ASP A 284 0.45 -3.38 -25.67
N ILE A 285 -0.38 -3.21 -24.64
CA ILE A 285 0.05 -3.14 -23.23
C ILE A 285 0.57 -4.50 -22.76
N ALA A 286 -0.19 -5.57 -23.01
CA ALA A 286 0.18 -6.92 -22.60
C ALA A 286 1.54 -7.34 -23.19
N LYS A 287 1.78 -7.05 -24.47
CA LYS A 287 3.07 -7.29 -25.14
C LYS A 287 4.20 -6.47 -24.52
N ALA A 288 4.00 -5.16 -24.32
CA ALA A 288 5.03 -4.29 -23.75
C ALA A 288 5.46 -4.74 -22.33
N ILE A 289 4.52 -5.21 -21.51
CA ILE A 289 4.83 -5.77 -20.19
C ILE A 289 5.57 -7.10 -20.32
N ARG A 290 5.11 -8.03 -21.18
CA ARG A 290 5.81 -9.31 -21.42
C ARG A 290 7.27 -9.10 -21.81
N ASP A 291 7.55 -8.15 -22.71
CA ASP A 291 8.91 -7.80 -23.15
C ASP A 291 9.76 -7.24 -21.99
N CYS A 292 9.17 -6.39 -21.14
CA CYS A 292 9.78 -5.89 -19.91
C CYS A 292 10.13 -7.03 -18.94
N LEU A 293 9.23 -7.99 -18.71
CA LEU A 293 9.45 -9.12 -17.81
C LEU A 293 10.52 -10.07 -18.34
N VAL A 294 10.57 -10.35 -19.64
CA VAL A 294 11.64 -11.16 -20.26
C VAL A 294 12.99 -10.49 -20.09
N THR A 295 13.08 -9.19 -20.39
CA THR A 295 14.30 -8.39 -20.22
C THR A 295 14.76 -8.39 -18.76
N SER A 296 13.81 -8.23 -17.83
CA SER A 296 14.09 -8.22 -16.40
C SER A 296 14.57 -9.58 -15.89
N ARG A 297 13.97 -10.69 -16.33
CA ARG A 297 14.44 -12.05 -16.01
C ARG A 297 15.86 -12.30 -16.54
N GLY A 298 16.18 -11.81 -17.74
CA GLY A 298 17.52 -11.86 -18.31
C GLY A 298 18.56 -11.13 -17.45
N LYS A 299 18.27 -9.87 -17.08
CA LYS A 299 19.13 -9.07 -16.18
C LYS A 299 19.27 -9.73 -14.79
N ALA A 300 18.19 -10.29 -14.24
CA ALA A 300 18.19 -10.91 -12.91
C ALA A 300 19.17 -12.09 -12.79
N ARG A 301 19.45 -12.82 -13.87
CA ARG A 301 20.46 -13.91 -13.89
C ARG A 301 21.87 -13.43 -13.56
N PHE A 302 22.22 -12.21 -13.97
CA PHE A 302 23.53 -11.61 -13.71
C PHE A 302 23.60 -10.88 -12.36
N ARG A 303 22.49 -10.79 -11.62
CA ARG A 303 22.40 -10.06 -10.35
C ARG A 303 23.39 -10.53 -9.29
N PRO A 304 23.63 -11.84 -9.08
CA PRO A 304 24.64 -12.31 -8.12
C PRO A 304 26.04 -11.79 -8.46
N LEU A 305 26.41 -11.85 -9.75
CA LEU A 305 27.68 -11.34 -10.25
C LEU A 305 27.80 -9.83 -10.04
N VAL A 306 26.76 -9.06 -10.40
CA VAL A 306 26.75 -7.60 -10.23
C VAL A 306 26.82 -7.19 -8.75
N ASN A 307 26.14 -7.92 -7.87
CA ASN A 307 26.24 -7.72 -6.42
C ASN A 307 27.64 -8.05 -5.89
N TRP A 308 28.24 -9.14 -6.37
CA TRP A 308 29.60 -9.52 -6.02
C TRP A 308 30.60 -8.46 -6.48
N LEU A 309 30.57 -8.03 -7.74
CA LEU A 309 31.41 -6.96 -8.30
C LEU A 309 31.32 -5.69 -7.47
N SER A 310 30.11 -5.34 -7.07
CA SER A 310 29.87 -4.15 -6.27
C SER A 310 30.40 -4.21 -4.84
N ALA A 311 30.59 -5.41 -4.30
CA ALA A 311 31.15 -5.64 -2.97
C ALA A 311 32.69 -5.70 -2.98
N GLN A 312 33.32 -5.82 -4.16
CA GLN A 312 34.77 -5.87 -4.28
C GLN A 312 35.40 -4.48 -4.25
N ARG A 313 36.47 -4.30 -3.45
CA ARG A 313 37.15 -3.00 -3.26
C ARG A 313 37.64 -2.35 -4.56
N VAL A 314 38.04 -3.13 -5.56
CA VAL A 314 38.58 -2.62 -6.84
C VAL A 314 37.49 -2.48 -7.90
N LEU A 315 36.52 -3.39 -7.92
CA LEU A 315 35.49 -3.48 -8.97
C LEU A 315 34.17 -2.79 -8.59
N TRP A 316 34.08 -2.19 -7.41
CA TRP A 316 32.84 -1.59 -6.92
C TRP A 316 32.25 -0.55 -7.88
N ARG A 317 33.10 0.22 -8.58
CA ARG A 317 32.67 1.21 -9.58
C ARG A 317 32.01 0.56 -10.79
N VAL A 318 32.54 -0.57 -11.25
CA VAL A 318 31.97 -1.35 -12.37
C VAL A 318 30.63 -1.95 -11.97
N GLY A 319 30.58 -2.61 -10.80
CA GLY A 319 29.32 -3.16 -10.27
C GLY A 319 28.26 -2.07 -10.03
N LYS A 320 28.68 -0.89 -9.55
CA LYS A 320 27.79 0.27 -9.37
C LYS A 320 27.33 0.85 -10.71
N ALA A 321 28.19 0.94 -11.72
CA ALA A 321 27.83 1.41 -13.05
C ALA A 321 26.84 0.46 -13.74
N ILE A 322 27.04 -0.86 -13.66
CA ILE A 322 26.09 -1.85 -14.19
C ILE A 322 24.75 -1.80 -13.43
N ARG A 323 24.78 -1.63 -12.10
CA ARG A 323 23.53 -1.39 -11.36
C ARG A 323 22.90 -0.08 -11.79
N GLN A 324 23.67 0.98 -11.99
CA GLN A 324 23.12 2.22 -12.54
C GLN A 324 22.53 1.96 -13.91
N THR A 325 23.09 1.20 -14.85
CA THR A 325 22.37 0.96 -16.12
C THR A 325 21.08 0.14 -15.96
N TRP A 326 20.99 -0.73 -14.95
CA TRP A 326 19.77 -1.50 -14.69
C TRP A 326 18.71 -0.71 -13.92
N TYR A 327 19.14 0.22 -13.06
CA TYR A 327 18.28 0.97 -12.13
C TYR A 327 18.19 2.48 -12.45
N ALA A 328 19.03 3.03 -13.34
CA ALA A 328 19.01 4.42 -13.81
C ALA A 328 17.88 4.67 -14.80
N GLU A 329 17.29 3.61 -15.35
CA GLU A 329 16.02 3.66 -16.07
C GLU A 329 14.83 3.29 -15.14
N ARG A 330 14.98 3.46 -13.82
CA ARG A 330 13.87 3.38 -12.85
C ARG A 330 13.81 4.61 -11.93
N PHE A 331 12.76 5.40 -12.19
CA PHE A 331 12.00 6.29 -11.29
C PHE A 331 12.68 7.54 -10.76
#